data_AF-A0A350BZ14-F1
#
_entry.id   AF-A0A350BZ14-F1
#
_cell.length_a   1.000
_cell.length_b   1.000
_cell.length_c   1.000
_cell.angle_alpha   90.00
_cell.angle_beta   90.00
_cell.angle_gamma   90.00
#
_symmetry.space_group_name_H-M   'P 1'
#
loop_
_entity.id
_entity.type
_entity.pdbx_description
1 polymer ?
#
loop_
_entity_poly.entity_id
_entity_poly.type
_entity_poly.pdbx_seq_one_letter_code
_entity_poly.pdbx_strand_id
1 'polypeptide(L)' 'GKMLPKFQAAIDFVEMGANRKAIITSIPRAKAACMGRAGTTIVDSL' A
#
# COMPACT_ATOMS: atom_id res chain seq x y z
N GLY A 1 14.95 10.75 0.40
CA GLY A 1 13.77 10.71 1.28
C GLY A 1 13.39 9.26 1.57
N LYS A 2 12.85 8.95 2.77
CA LYS A 2 12.59 7.55 3.21
C LYS A 2 11.32 6.92 2.62
N MET A 3 10.52 7.68 1.87
CA MET A 3 9.24 7.23 1.32
C MET A 3 9.36 6.62 -0.07
N LEU A 4 10.25 7.15 -0.93
CA LEU A 4 10.43 6.65 -2.30
C LEU A 4 10.64 5.13 -2.39
N PRO A 5 11.56 4.49 -1.63
CA PRO A 5 11.72 3.04 -1.70
C PRO A 5 10.49 2.25 -1.22
N LYS A 6 9.62 2.86 -0.39
CA LYS A 6 8.37 2.22 0.05
C LYS A 6 7.31 2.24 -1.04
N PHE A 7 7.23 3.35 -1.78
CA PHE A 7 6.34 3.46 -2.93
C PHE A 7 6.79 2.53 -4.05
N GLN A 8 8.09 2.47 -4.37
CA GLN A 8 8.60 1.57 -5.41
C GLN A 8 8.23 0.12 -5.12
N ALA A 9 8.55 -0.39 -3.92
CA ALA A 9 8.23 -1.76 -3.56
C ALA A 9 6.70 -2.06 -3.54
N ALA A 10 5.88 -1.07 -3.20
CA ALA A 10 4.43 -1.21 -3.21
C ALA A 10 3.86 -1.25 -4.64
N ILE A 11 4.41 -0.44 -5.55
CA ILE A 11 4.06 -0.46 -6.98
C ILE A 11 4.47 -1.81 -7.57
N ASP A 12 5.73 -2.23 -7.39
CA ASP A 12 6.24 -3.51 -7.89
C ASP A 12 5.36 -4.69 -7.43
N PHE A 13 4.96 -4.70 -6.15
CA PHE A 13 4.10 -5.75 -5.59
C PHE A 13 2.71 -5.82 -6.26
N VAL A 14 2.10 -4.65 -6.49
CA VAL A 14 0.76 -4.52 -7.11
C VAL A 14 0.81 -4.92 -8.58
N GLU A 15 1.84 -4.50 -9.33
CA GLU A 15 2.00 -4.82 -10.75
C GLU A 15 2.30 -6.31 -11.02
N MET A 16 2.90 -7.02 -10.05
CA MET A 16 3.22 -8.45 -10.18
C MET A 16 2.00 -9.39 -10.20
N GLY A 17 0.77 -8.90 -10.03
CA GLY A 17 -0.41 -9.75 -10.17
C GLY A 17 -1.74 -9.04 -9.99
N ALA A 18 -2.79 -9.56 -10.64
CA ALA A 18 -4.13 -8.99 -10.61
C ALA A 18 -4.74 -8.96 -9.19
N ASN A 19 -5.61 -7.98 -8.94
CA ASN A 19 -6.37 -7.82 -7.70
C ASN A 19 -5.52 -7.67 -6.42
N ARG A 20 -4.29 -7.16 -6.56
CA ARG A 20 -3.41 -6.88 -5.42
C ARG A 20 -3.57 -5.45 -4.91
N LYS A 21 -3.30 -5.28 -3.63
CA LYS A 21 -3.34 -3.99 -2.94
C LYS A 21 -2.20 -3.91 -1.94
N ALA A 22 -1.49 -2.79 -1.95
CA ALA A 22 -0.50 -2.45 -0.94
C ALA A 22 -1.02 -1.32 -0.05
N ILE A 23 -0.66 -1.35 1.24
CA ILE A 23 -1.04 -0.31 2.19
C ILE A 23 0.21 0.18 2.92
N ILE A 24 0.50 1.47 2.83
CA ILE A 24 1.56 2.12 3.59
C ILE A 24 0.92 2.85 4.78
N THR A 25 1.22 2.40 6.00
CA THR A 25 0.67 2.97 7.23
C THR A 25 1.64 2.86 8.40
N SER A 26 1.31 3.48 9.54
CA SER A 26 2.02 3.27 10.80
C SER A 26 1.50 2.01 11.52
N ILE A 27 2.38 1.30 12.22
CA ILE A 27 2.06 0.04 12.92
C ILE A 27 0.79 0.15 13.80
N PRO A 28 0.62 1.18 14.65
CA PRO A 28 -0.58 1.30 15.49
C PRO A 28 -1.89 1.42 14.71
N ARG A 29 -1.83 1.89 13.46
CA ARG A 29 -2.99 2.09 12.59
C ARG A 29 -3.21 0.94 11.60
N ALA A 30 -2.47 -0.16 11.70
CA ALA A 30 -2.57 -1.28 10.76
C ALA A 30 -4.01 -1.81 10.62
N LYS A 31 -4.71 -2.04 11.75
CA LYS A 31 -6.11 -2.51 11.75
C LYS A 31 -7.06 -1.52 11.06
N ALA A 32 -6.92 -0.23 11.36
CA ALA A 32 -7.74 0.81 10.73
C ALA A 32 -7.45 0.92 9.23
N ALA A 33 -6.20 0.75 8.82
CA ALA A 33 -5.77 0.83 7.43
C ALA A 33 -6.28 -0.35 6.60
N CYS A 34 -6.26 -1.58 7.15
CA CYS A 34 -6.88 -2.74 6.51
C CYS A 34 -8.39 -2.55 6.29
N MET A 35 -9.06 -1.78 7.14
CA MET A 35 -10.47 -1.42 7.01
C MET A 35 -10.71 -0.21 6.10
N GLY A 36 -9.67 0.33 5.45
CA GLY A 36 -9.77 1.51 4.57
C GLY A 36 -9.97 2.84 5.30
N ARG A 37 -9.73 2.90 6.61
CA ARG A 37 -9.94 4.09 7.45
C ARG A 37 -8.65 4.83 7.81
N ALA A 38 -7.50 4.38 7.31
CA ALA A 38 -6.19 5.00 7.54
C ALA A 38 -5.16 4.60 6.47
N GLY A 39 -4.05 5.33 6.41
CA GLY A 39 -2.90 5.02 5.56
C GLY A 39 -3.11 5.38 4.08
N THR A 40 -2.13 5.03 3.26
CA THR A 40 -2.18 5.20 1.80
C THR A 40 -2.39 3.84 1.16
N THR A 41 -3.48 3.69 0.42
CA THR A 41 -3.77 2.50 -0.39
C THR A 41 -3.19 2.71 -1.78
N ILE A 42 -2.44 1.72 -2.27
CA ILE A 42 -1.96 1.64 -3.65
C ILE A 42 -2.62 0.41 -4.29
N VAL A 43 -3.29 0.63 -5.42
CA VAL A 43 -4.03 -0.36 -6.20
C VAL A 43 -3.72 -0.16 -7.67
N ASP A 44 -3.84 -1.21 -8.47
CA ASP A 44 -3.82 -1.08 -9.92
C ASP A 44 -5.11 -0.40 -10.40
N SER A 45 -5.04 0.31 -11.51
CA SER A 45 -6.15 1.12 -12.06
C SER A 45 -7.03 0.34 -13.05
N LEU A 46 -6.73 -0.94 -13.27
CA LEU A 46 -7.39 -1.85 -14.20
C LEU A 46 -8.40 -2.78 -13.50
#